data_AF-A0A1F8PAW8-F1
#
_entry.id   AF-A0A1F8PAW8-F1
#
_cell.length_a   1.000
_cell.length_b   1.000
_cell.length_c   1.000
_cell.angle_alpha   90.00
_cell.angle_beta   90.00
_cell.angle_gamma   90.00
#
_symmetry.space_group_name_H-M   'P 1'
#
loop_
_entity.id
_entity.type
_entity.pdbx_description
1 polymer ?
#
loop_
_entity_poly.entity_id
_entity_poly.type
_entity_poly.pdbx_seq_one_letter_code
_entity_poly.pdbx_strand_id
1 'polypeptide(L)'
;MKGLAKRGSRGEKGFTLVELLIVFTLMGILAAIMIPNVSGLVGFGQTQGAEAELSIIQTAMDTMMAKNNLSSVIVNNGTSDMAQFPDAVNPLYDDFVRFQNSKGTYSNDGTGLVSQNLTGYE
;
A
#
# COMPACT_ATOMS: atom_id res chain seq x y z
N MET A 1 43.07 -65.66 2.25
CA MET A 1 42.77 -64.25 2.57
C MET A 1 41.30 -63.98 2.20
N LYS A 2 40.39 -63.96 3.18
CA LYS A 2 38.95 -63.67 2.96
C LYS A 2 38.65 -62.30 3.57
N GLY A 3 38.54 -61.27 2.74
CA GLY A 3 38.01 -59.96 3.15
C GLY A 3 36.49 -60.02 3.11
N LEU A 4 35.84 -60.00 4.28
CA LEU A 4 34.38 -59.92 4.39
C LEU A 4 33.91 -58.51 4.03
N ALA A 5 33.26 -58.37 2.88
CA ALA A 5 32.51 -57.17 2.54
C ALA A 5 31.25 -57.08 3.42
N LYS A 6 31.28 -56.18 4.41
CA LYS A 6 30.14 -55.85 5.27
C LYS A 6 29.12 -55.03 4.46
N ARG A 7 28.12 -55.71 3.89
CA ARG A 7 26.99 -55.08 3.19
C ARG A 7 26.10 -54.41 4.24
N GLY A 8 26.22 -53.09 4.39
CA GLY A 8 25.32 -52.29 5.22
C GLY A 8 23.93 -52.29 4.62
N SER A 9 23.01 -53.10 5.18
CA SER A 9 21.58 -52.95 4.89
C SER A 9 21.10 -51.68 5.59
N ARG A 10 21.17 -50.55 4.89
CA ARG A 10 20.37 -49.39 5.25
C ARG A 10 18.92 -49.81 5.04
N GLY A 11 18.21 -50.08 6.13
CA GLY A 11 16.80 -50.41 6.11
C GLY A 11 16.05 -49.21 5.54
N GLU A 12 15.57 -49.35 4.31
CA GLU A 12 14.60 -48.44 3.72
C GLU A 12 13.28 -48.66 4.49
N LYS A 13 13.11 -47.88 5.57
CA LYS A 13 11.84 -47.77 6.27
C LYS A 13 10.87 -47.05 5.35
N GLY A 14 10.16 -47.83 4.54
CA GLY A 14 9.11 -47.35 3.66
C GLY A 14 8.02 -46.67 4.48
N PHE A 15 7.60 -45.51 4.00
CA PHE A 15 6.51 -44.68 4.53
C PHE A 15 5.27 -45.55 4.76
N THR A 16 4.67 -45.48 5.95
CA THR A 16 3.42 -46.22 6.20
C THR A 16 2.25 -45.51 5.51
N LEU A 17 1.25 -46.27 5.03
CA LEU A 17 0.00 -45.69 4.51
C LEU A 17 -0.70 -44.83 5.56
N VAL A 18 -0.55 -45.19 6.83
CA VAL A 18 -1.09 -44.45 7.98
C VAL A 18 -0.40 -43.10 8.14
N GLU A 19 0.94 -43.02 7.99
CA GLU A 19 1.65 -41.73 8.00
C GLU A 19 1.17 -40.80 6.90
N LEU A 20 1.01 -41.32 5.69
CA LEU A 20 0.57 -40.51 4.56
C LEU A 20 -0.88 -40.03 4.74
N LEU A 21 -1.73 -40.88 5.33
CA LEU A 21 -3.11 -40.52 5.67
C LEU A 21 -3.18 -39.41 6.71
N ILE A 22 -2.45 -39.51 7.82
CA ILE A 22 -2.45 -38.47 8.87
C ILE A 22 -1.94 -37.15 8.29
N VAL A 23 -0.86 -37.17 7.51
CA VAL A 23 -0.29 -35.96 6.89
C VAL A 23 -1.28 -35.30 5.95
N PHE A 24 -1.95 -36.06 5.07
CA PHE A 24 -2.96 -35.53 4.16
C PHE A 24 -4.14 -34.92 4.94
N THR A 25 -4.57 -35.59 6.01
CA THR A 25 -5.66 -35.11 6.85
C THR A 25 -5.30 -33.78 7.52
N LEU A 26 -4.09 -33.67 8.06
CA LEU A 26 -3.58 -32.42 8.64
C LEU A 26 -3.40 -31.32 7.57
N MET A 27 -2.92 -31.66 6.37
CA MET A 27 -2.83 -30.70 5.26
C MET A 27 -4.21 -30.18 4.85
N GLY A 28 -5.25 -31.02 4.86
CA GLY A 28 -6.63 -30.60 4.61
C GLY A 28 -7.16 -29.62 5.65
N ILE A 29 -6.88 -29.86 6.93
CA ILE A 29 -7.26 -28.95 8.03
C ILE A 29 -6.51 -27.61 7.91
N LEU A 30 -5.20 -27.65 7.66
CA LEU A 30 -4.38 -26.44 7.52
C LEU A 30 -4.80 -25.61 6.31
N ALA A 31 -5.10 -26.24 5.17
CA ALA A 31 -5.56 -25.54 3.98
C ALA A 31 -6.90 -24.80 4.20
N ALA A 32 -7.79 -25.34 5.05
CA ALA A 32 -9.07 -24.72 5.35
C ALA A 32 -8.96 -23.43 6.21
N ILE A 33 -7.94 -23.34 7.08
CA ILE A 33 -7.78 -22.20 8.00
C ILE A 33 -6.79 -21.13 7.50
N MET A 34 -5.93 -21.47 6.53
CA MET A 34 -4.81 -20.62 6.11
C MET A 34 -5.18 -19.48 5.16
N ILE A 35 -6.48 -19.21 4.93
CA ILE A 35 -6.94 -18.10 4.10
C ILE A 35 -7.41 -16.95 5.02
N PRO A 36 -6.53 -16.15 5.63
CA PRO A 36 -6.97 -14.87 6.18
C PRO A 36 -7.47 -13.98 5.02
N ASN A 37 -8.48 -13.16 5.30
CA ASN A 37 -9.06 -12.23 4.34
C ASN A 37 -8.08 -11.10 3.97
N VAL A 38 -7.18 -11.37 3.02
CA VAL A 38 -6.24 -10.37 2.47
C VAL A 38 -6.99 -9.17 1.87
N SER A 39 -8.21 -9.39 1.37
CA SER A 39 -9.08 -8.34 0.82
C SER A 39 -9.35 -7.20 1.80
N GLY A 40 -9.60 -7.48 3.08
CA GLY A 40 -9.86 -6.44 4.09
C GLY A 40 -8.61 -5.64 4.47
N LEU A 41 -7.43 -6.28 4.46
CA LEU A 41 -6.16 -5.61 4.73
C LEU A 41 -5.77 -4.65 3.61
N VAL A 42 -6.00 -5.05 2.36
CA VAL A 42 -5.71 -4.23 1.18
C VAL A 42 -6.59 -2.98 1.17
N GLY A 43 -7.91 -3.13 1.37
CA GLY A 43 -8.82 -1.99 1.45
C GLY A 43 -8.48 -1.02 2.58
N PHE A 44 -8.11 -1.52 3.76
CA PHE A 44 -7.67 -0.67 4.86
C PHE A 44 -6.41 0.13 4.53
N GLY A 45 -5.41 -0.52 3.90
CA GLY A 45 -4.18 0.16 3.48
C GLY A 45 -4.43 1.25 2.43
N GLN A 46 -5.41 1.05 1.55
CA GLN A 46 -5.82 2.01 0.54
C GLN A 46 -6.48 3.25 1.16
N THR A 47 -7.45 3.06 2.06
CA THR A 47 -8.09 4.17 2.78
C THR A 47 -7.05 4.97 3.56
N GLN A 48 -6.18 4.28 4.31
CA GLN A 48 -5.14 4.95 5.09
C GLN A 48 -4.14 5.70 4.19
N GLY A 49 -3.81 5.15 3.03
CA GLY A 49 -2.96 5.80 2.04
C GLY A 49 -3.59 7.07 1.48
N ALA A 50 -4.89 7.02 1.15
CA ALA A 50 -5.64 8.18 0.66
C ALA A 50 -5.73 9.30 1.69
N GLU A 51 -5.99 8.96 2.96
CA GLU A 51 -6.02 9.94 4.06
C GLU A 51 -4.64 10.57 4.32
N ALA A 52 -3.58 9.76 4.27
CA ALA A 52 -2.23 10.26 4.44
C ALA A 52 -1.81 11.21 3.31
N GLU A 53 -2.17 10.89 2.06
CA GLU A 53 -1.90 11.76 0.92
C GLU A 53 -2.66 13.10 1.05
N LEU A 54 -3.94 13.08 1.44
CA LEU A 54 -4.71 14.30 1.71
C LEU A 54 -4.04 15.18 2.79
N SER A 55 -3.60 14.58 3.89
CA SER A 55 -2.92 15.32 4.98
C SER A 55 -1.61 15.95 4.53
N ILE A 56 -0.83 15.25 3.70
CA ILE A 56 0.41 15.78 3.11
C ILE A 56 0.10 16.99 2.23
N ILE A 57 -0.92 16.89 1.37
CA ILE A 57 -1.29 17.97 0.45
C ILE A 57 -1.85 19.18 1.21
N GLN A 58 -2.67 18.98 2.25
CA GLN A 58 -3.13 20.08 3.10
C GLN A 58 -1.97 20.80 3.76
N THR A 59 -1.04 20.05 4.35
CA THR A 59 0.15 20.63 5.01
C THR A 59 1.00 21.41 4.01
N ALA A 60 1.15 20.89 2.78
CA ALA A 60 1.86 21.56 1.71
C ALA A 60 1.17 22.88 1.30
N MET A 61 -0.17 22.89 1.19
CA MET A 61 -0.92 24.12 0.92
C MET A 61 -0.76 25.15 2.04
N ASP A 62 -0.93 24.75 3.30
CA ASP A 62 -0.77 25.66 4.45
C ASP A 62 0.64 26.27 4.47
N THR A 63 1.66 25.45 4.20
CA THR A 63 3.06 25.89 4.14
C THR A 63 3.29 26.84 2.97
N MET A 64 2.72 26.56 1.80
CA MET A 64 2.82 27.42 0.63
C MET A 64 2.17 28.79 0.87
N MET A 65 0.96 28.80 1.43
CA MET A 65 0.25 30.04 1.74
C MET A 65 1.00 30.85 2.81
N ALA A 66 1.55 30.21 3.83
CA ALA A 66 2.38 30.86 4.84
C ALA A 66 3.67 31.45 4.23
N LYS A 67 4.39 30.69 3.40
CA LYS A 67 5.64 31.13 2.74
C LYS A 67 5.38 32.34 1.84
N ASN A 68 4.29 32.31 1.08
CA ASN A 68 3.96 33.33 0.09
C ASN A 68 3.09 34.46 0.66
N ASN A 69 2.82 34.47 1.97
CA ASN A 69 1.95 35.44 2.67
C ASN A 69 0.56 35.58 2.02
N LEU A 70 -0.02 34.45 1.58
CA LEU A 70 -1.33 34.40 0.94
C LEU A 70 -2.43 34.21 1.99
N SER A 71 -3.45 35.05 1.94
CA SER A 71 -4.69 34.88 2.70
C SER A 71 -5.80 34.17 1.91
N SER A 72 -5.58 33.97 0.61
CA SER A 72 -6.51 33.29 -0.29
C SER A 72 -5.78 32.75 -1.52
N VAL A 73 -6.31 31.65 -2.06
CA VAL A 73 -5.83 30.98 -3.27
C VAL A 73 -6.95 30.85 -4.29
N ILE A 74 -6.60 30.61 -5.55
CA ILE A 74 -7.60 30.35 -6.59
C ILE A 74 -8.26 28.99 -6.31
N VAL A 75 -9.59 28.94 -6.39
CA VAL A 75 -10.36 27.70 -6.25
C VAL A 75 -10.05 26.76 -7.42
N ASN A 76 -9.56 25.56 -7.12
CA ASN A 76 -9.38 24.48 -8.10
C ASN A 76 -10.40 23.37 -7.84
N ASN A 77 -11.09 22.92 -8.89
CA ASN A 77 -12.22 22.00 -8.76
C ASN A 77 -11.85 20.51 -8.83
N GLY A 78 -10.56 20.18 -8.81
CA GLY A 78 -10.09 18.79 -8.81
C GLY A 78 -9.00 18.56 -9.84
N THR A 79 -7.78 18.27 -9.38
CA THR A 79 -6.65 17.88 -10.24
C THR A 79 -5.75 16.89 -9.50
N SER A 80 -5.06 16.03 -10.23
CA SER A 80 -3.94 15.24 -9.70
C SER A 80 -2.58 15.89 -9.99
N ASP A 81 -2.53 16.95 -10.81
CA ASP A 81 -1.29 17.64 -11.16
C ASP A 81 -0.97 18.76 -10.15
N MET A 82 -0.02 18.46 -9.26
CA MET A 82 0.48 19.35 -8.22
C MET A 82 1.38 20.46 -8.76
N ALA A 83 1.84 20.37 -10.02
CA ALA A 83 2.51 21.49 -10.69
C ALA A 83 1.55 22.60 -11.12
N GLN A 84 0.23 22.36 -11.03
CA GLN A 84 -0.81 23.34 -11.36
C GLN A 84 -1.80 23.55 -10.20
N PHE A 85 -1.56 22.92 -9.05
CA PHE A 85 -2.43 22.98 -7.87
C PHE A 85 -1.75 23.78 -6.74
N PRO A 86 -2.48 24.64 -6.01
CA PRO A 86 -3.85 25.10 -6.30
C PRO A 86 -3.94 25.92 -7.60
N ASP A 87 -2.86 26.61 -7.98
CA ASP A 87 -2.76 27.37 -9.23
C ASP A 87 -1.34 27.35 -9.82
N ALA A 88 -1.20 27.81 -11.06
CA ALA A 88 0.08 27.81 -11.79
C ALA A 88 1.10 28.87 -11.30
N VAL A 89 0.66 29.85 -10.50
CA VAL A 89 1.53 30.91 -9.95
C VAL A 89 2.14 30.43 -8.63
N ASN A 90 1.38 29.71 -7.82
CA ASN A 90 1.81 29.16 -6.54
C ASN A 90 1.57 27.63 -6.48
N PRO A 91 2.24 26.84 -7.33
CA PRO A 91 2.05 25.40 -7.34
C PRO A 91 2.66 24.74 -6.09
N LEU A 92 2.11 23.59 -5.70
CA LEU A 92 2.66 22.80 -4.60
C LEU A 92 3.94 22.04 -5.00
N TYR A 93 4.05 21.66 -6.27
CA TYR A 93 5.19 20.87 -6.76
C TYR A 93 6.50 21.68 -6.83
N ASP A 94 7.59 20.93 -6.66
CA ASP A 94 9.02 21.24 -6.48
C ASP A 94 9.40 21.76 -5.08
N ASP A 95 8.62 22.68 -4.52
CA ASP A 95 8.95 23.31 -3.23
C ASP A 95 8.27 22.64 -2.00
N PHE A 96 7.06 22.08 -2.15
CA PHE A 96 6.25 21.62 -1.01
C PHE A 96 5.86 20.14 -1.10
N VAL A 97 5.69 19.60 -2.31
CA VAL A 97 5.48 18.18 -2.55
C VAL A 97 6.50 17.62 -3.54
N ARG A 98 6.92 16.37 -3.29
CA ARG A 98 7.98 15.69 -4.07
C ARG A 98 7.52 15.07 -5.38
N PHE A 99 6.21 14.93 -5.58
CA PHE A 99 5.64 14.30 -6.76
C PHE A 99 4.76 15.29 -7.50
N GLN A 100 4.95 15.37 -8.81
CA GLN A 100 4.11 16.20 -9.67
C GLN A 100 2.69 15.66 -9.72
N ASN A 101 2.51 14.34 -9.78
CA ASN A 101 1.18 13.74 -9.83
C ASN A 101 0.86 12.98 -8.55
N SER A 102 -0.24 13.33 -7.90
CA SER A 102 -0.81 12.57 -6.79
C SER A 102 -1.57 11.33 -7.28
N LYS A 103 -1.78 10.36 -6.37
CA LYS A 103 -2.64 9.20 -6.62
C LYS A 103 -4.09 9.64 -6.79
N GLY A 104 -4.58 10.42 -5.82
CA GLY A 104 -5.92 11.00 -5.85
C GLY A 104 -6.02 12.28 -6.68
N THR A 105 -7.24 12.78 -6.83
CA THR A 105 -7.51 14.14 -7.32
C THR A 105 -7.97 15.01 -6.16
N TYR A 106 -7.49 16.25 -6.13
CA TYR A 106 -7.69 17.17 -5.03
C TYR A 106 -8.23 18.50 -5.54
N SER A 107 -9.22 19.02 -4.83
CA SER A 107 -9.76 20.37 -4.99
C SER A 107 -9.34 21.22 -3.80
N ASN A 108 -9.44 22.54 -3.97
CA ASN A 108 -9.28 23.47 -2.86
C ASN A 108 -10.36 24.54 -2.89
N ASP A 109 -10.71 25.05 -1.71
CA ASP A 109 -11.47 26.28 -1.61
C ASP A 109 -10.57 27.53 -1.66
N GLY A 110 -11.19 28.71 -1.60
CA GLY A 110 -10.47 29.98 -1.65
C GLY A 110 -9.66 30.29 -0.39
N THR A 111 -9.85 29.53 0.70
CA THR A 111 -9.12 29.67 1.97
C THR A 111 -7.92 28.74 2.06
N GLY A 112 -7.77 27.81 1.11
CA GLY A 112 -6.70 26.82 1.10
C GLY A 112 -7.06 25.49 1.73
N LEU A 113 -8.34 25.24 2.02
CA LEU A 113 -8.79 23.93 2.48
C LEU A 113 -8.78 22.96 1.30
N VAL A 114 -8.01 21.88 1.39
CA VAL A 114 -7.98 20.78 0.42
C VAL A 114 -9.12 19.82 0.69
N SER A 115 -9.81 19.40 -0.37
CA SER A 115 -10.71 18.25 -0.36
C SER A 115 -10.24 17.20 -1.35
N GLN A 116 -10.32 15.93 -0.96
CA GLN A 116 -10.08 14.81 -1.88
C GLN A 116 -11.36 14.52 -2.67
N ASN A 117 -11.27 14.50 -4.00
CA ASN A 117 -12.39 14.20 -4.89
C ASN A 117 -12.42 12.72 -5.25
N LEU A 118 -11.25 12.17 -5.60
CA LEU A 118 -11.04 10.74 -5.88
C LEU A 118 -9.79 10.29 -5.15
N THR A 119 -9.82 9.10 -4.55
CA THR A 119 -8.67 8.54 -3.82
C THR A 119 -7.59 8.06 -4.79
N GLY A 120 -7.97 7.53 -5.96
CA GLY A 120 -7.04 6.88 -6.90
C GLY A 120 -6.47 5.55 -6.42
N TYR A 121 -6.99 5.04 -5.30
CA TYR A 121 -6.74 3.69 -4.80
C TYR A 121 -7.93 2.80 -5.19
N GLU A 122 -7.66 1.70 -5.91
CA GLU A 122 -8.66 0.71 -6.36
C GLU A 122 -8.67 -0.55 -5.49
#